data_AF-A0A9J7HGW5-F1
#
_entry.id   AF-A0A9J7HGW5-F1
#
_cell.length_a   1.000
_cell.length_b   1.000
_cell.length_c   1.000
_cell.angle_alpha   90.00
_cell.angle_beta   90.00
_cell.angle_gamma   90.00
#
_symmetry.space_group_name_H-M   'P 1'
#
loop_
_entity.id
_entity.type
_entity.pdbx_description
1 polymer ?
#
loop_
_entity_poly.entity_id
_entity_poly.type
_entity_poly.pdbx_seq_one_letter_code
_entity_poly.pdbx_strand_id
1 'polypeptide(L)'
;MATFQVAKGLVLVWILSFSVEGFLPNRLSTVHTLNPTDYTHEEITQIGVLKAAAKFLEDNPPPGGASFTTGQLQNLDPLNPTTLFTAYYGVQRLKICVLFLEVTSGGNLQSAITEIIDANSRVDSDYVSSAEYHVGGEEIQAANIRMITQRNSILGVLSAASPNFESARSMIGVYLHILQDFYSNTNWVELEGGVPYEDLGTFT
;
A
#
# COMPACT_ATOMS: atom_id res chain seq x y z
N MET A 1 -5.61 -9.55 59.34
CA MET A 1 -4.71 -9.15 58.24
C MET A 1 -5.23 -9.76 56.96
N ALA A 2 -5.88 -8.97 56.12
CA ALA A 2 -6.31 -9.39 54.78
C ALA A 2 -5.41 -8.68 53.78
N THR A 3 -4.59 -9.45 53.06
CA THR A 3 -3.84 -8.99 51.90
C THR A 3 -4.40 -9.72 50.69
N PHE A 4 -5.23 -9.03 49.92
CA PHE A 4 -5.65 -9.45 48.59
C PHE A 4 -5.42 -8.28 47.63
N GLN A 5 -5.09 -8.65 46.39
CA GLN A 5 -5.01 -7.83 45.17
C GLN A 5 -3.72 -7.06 44.90
N VAL A 6 -2.75 -7.75 44.27
CA VAL A 6 -1.85 -7.12 43.27
C VAL A 6 -1.87 -7.87 41.93
N ALA A 7 -2.35 -9.13 41.89
CA ALA A 7 -2.25 -9.97 40.68
C ALA A 7 -3.32 -9.73 39.59
N LYS A 8 -4.35 -8.90 39.81
CA LYS A 8 -5.45 -8.70 38.84
C LYS A 8 -5.20 -7.55 37.83
N GLY A 9 -4.27 -6.64 38.11
CA GLY A 9 -3.98 -5.50 37.23
C GLY A 9 -3.11 -5.88 36.01
N LEU A 10 -2.13 -6.77 36.19
CA LEU A 10 -1.18 -7.13 35.13
C LEU A 10 -1.81 -7.93 33.99
N VAL A 11 -2.79 -8.79 34.28
CA VAL A 11 -3.45 -9.61 33.25
C VAL A 11 -4.37 -8.76 32.35
N LEU A 12 -5.01 -7.73 32.90
CA LEU A 12 -5.87 -6.84 32.12
C LEU A 12 -5.08 -5.92 31.17
N VAL A 13 -3.87 -5.49 31.56
CA VAL A 13 -3.01 -4.67 30.70
C VAL A 13 -2.49 -5.46 29.50
N TRP A 14 -2.16 -6.75 29.68
CA TRP A 14 -1.73 -7.62 28.59
C TRP A 14 -2.83 -7.92 27.57
N ILE A 15 -4.10 -7.96 27.99
CA ILE A 15 -5.23 -8.21 27.07
C ILE A 15 -5.54 -6.98 26.20
N LEU A 16 -5.14 -5.78 26.63
CA LEU A 16 -5.29 -4.53 25.88
C LEU A 16 -4.11 -4.24 24.93
N SER A 17 -3.05 -5.05 24.96
CA SER A 17 -1.89 -4.92 24.06
C SER A 17 -1.98 -5.78 22.81
N PHE A 18 -3.03 -6.58 22.65
CA PHE A 18 -3.22 -7.32 21.41
C PHE A 18 -3.74 -6.36 20.36
N SER A 19 -2.90 -6.08 19.37
CA SER A 19 -3.30 -5.45 18.12
C SER A 19 -4.55 -6.18 17.61
N VAL A 20 -5.63 -5.45 17.41
CA VAL A 20 -6.76 -5.99 16.65
C VAL A 20 -6.21 -6.15 15.23
N GLU A 21 -6.10 -7.39 14.73
CA GLU A 21 -5.67 -7.64 13.34
C GLU A 21 -6.80 -7.22 12.40
N GLY A 22 -7.02 -5.91 12.27
CA GLY A 22 -7.81 -5.31 11.21
C GLY A 22 -7.01 -5.47 9.92
N PHE A 23 -7.52 -6.29 9.00
CA PHE A 23 -6.93 -6.68 7.72
C PHE A 23 -5.75 -7.65 7.81
N LEU A 24 -5.87 -8.74 7.03
CA LEU A 24 -4.82 -9.74 6.95
C LEU A 24 -3.80 -9.36 5.88
N PRO A 25 -2.49 -9.64 6.11
CA PRO A 25 -1.43 -9.27 5.18
C PRO A 25 -1.67 -9.83 3.76
N ASN A 26 -2.04 -11.10 3.70
CA ASN A 26 -2.27 -11.83 2.46
C ASN A 26 -3.23 -13.02 2.68
N ARG A 27 -3.62 -13.68 1.59
CA ARG A 27 -4.53 -14.84 1.66
C ARG A 27 -3.86 -16.10 2.23
N LEU A 28 -2.53 -16.13 2.39
CA LEU A 28 -1.82 -17.24 3.04
C LEU A 28 -1.78 -17.08 4.58
N SER A 29 -1.99 -15.86 5.10
CA SER A 29 -2.16 -15.60 6.53
C SER A 29 -3.46 -16.21 7.10
N THR A 30 -4.34 -16.77 6.25
CA THR A 30 -5.59 -17.38 6.69
C THR A 30 -5.40 -18.85 7.01
N VAL A 31 -5.44 -19.22 8.28
CA VAL A 31 -5.84 -20.59 8.62
C VAL A 31 -7.35 -20.76 8.40
N HIS A 32 -8.26 -19.83 8.75
CA HIS A 32 -9.71 -19.93 8.41
C HIS A 32 -10.55 -18.66 8.74
N THR A 33 -10.48 -17.54 7.99
CA THR A 33 -11.32 -16.35 8.34
C THR A 33 -11.78 -15.38 7.24
N LEU A 34 -11.18 -15.32 6.05
CA LEU A 34 -11.61 -14.34 5.02
C LEU A 34 -12.73 -14.88 4.14
N ASN A 35 -13.75 -14.05 3.90
CA ASN A 35 -14.68 -14.29 2.80
C ASN A 35 -13.97 -14.07 1.46
N PRO A 36 -14.43 -14.69 0.37
CA PRO A 36 -13.87 -14.46 -0.97
C PRO A 36 -13.92 -13.00 -1.43
N THR A 37 -14.83 -12.21 -0.84
CA THR A 37 -15.03 -10.78 -1.14
C THR A 37 -14.20 -9.86 -0.25
N ASP A 38 -13.55 -10.39 0.78
CA ASP A 38 -12.71 -9.60 1.66
C ASP A 38 -11.37 -9.36 0.98
N TYR A 39 -10.88 -8.12 1.10
CA TYR A 39 -9.60 -7.71 0.55
C TYR A 39 -8.49 -7.84 1.61
N THR A 40 -7.31 -8.27 1.18
CA THR A 40 -6.08 -8.26 2.00
C THR A 40 -5.27 -6.99 1.79
N HIS A 41 -4.30 -6.72 2.67
CA HIS A 41 -3.31 -5.64 2.46
C HIS A 41 -2.57 -5.79 1.13
N GLU A 42 -2.19 -7.02 0.77
CA GLU A 42 -1.63 -7.37 -0.54
C GLU A 42 -2.53 -6.91 -1.70
N GLU A 43 -3.82 -7.27 -1.67
CA GLU A 43 -4.75 -6.97 -2.76
C GLU A 43 -5.04 -5.47 -2.86
N ILE A 44 -5.25 -4.79 -1.73
CA ILE A 44 -5.44 -3.34 -1.68
C ILE A 44 -4.21 -2.63 -2.25
N THR A 45 -3.01 -3.07 -1.85
CA THR A 45 -1.74 -2.52 -2.34
C THR A 45 -1.59 -2.74 -3.84
N GLN A 46 -1.83 -3.96 -4.32
CA GLN A 46 -1.74 -4.29 -5.75
C GLN A 46 -2.69 -3.45 -6.59
N ILE A 47 -3.96 -3.36 -6.20
CA ILE A 47 -4.98 -2.58 -6.90
C ILE A 47 -4.61 -1.09 -6.89
N GLY A 48 -4.19 -0.56 -5.74
CA GLY A 48 -3.80 0.84 -5.58
C GLY A 48 -2.62 1.23 -6.47
N VAL A 49 -1.54 0.44 -6.46
CA VAL A 49 -0.34 0.70 -7.28
C VAL A 49 -0.66 0.58 -8.77
N LEU A 50 -1.46 -0.41 -9.19
CA LEU A 50 -1.88 -0.56 -10.59
C LEU A 50 -2.73 0.63 -11.06
N LYS A 51 -3.69 1.08 -10.26
CA LYS A 51 -4.51 2.26 -10.59
C LYS A 51 -3.66 3.53 -10.65
N ALA A 52 -2.71 3.71 -9.74
CA ALA A 52 -1.79 4.85 -9.77
C ALA A 52 -0.90 4.83 -11.03
N ALA A 53 -0.36 3.67 -11.39
CA ALA A 53 0.42 3.49 -12.63
C ALA A 53 -0.44 3.75 -13.88
N ALA A 54 -1.66 3.21 -13.91
CA ALA A 54 -2.60 3.43 -15.02
C ALA A 54 -2.97 4.92 -15.16
N LYS A 55 -3.26 5.60 -14.06
CA LYS A 55 -3.50 7.04 -14.06
C LYS A 55 -2.30 7.82 -14.59
N PHE A 56 -1.09 7.49 -14.14
CA PHE A 56 0.13 8.14 -14.64
C PHE A 56 0.28 7.99 -16.16
N LEU A 57 -0.03 6.81 -16.70
CA LEU A 57 0.01 6.56 -18.14
C LEU A 57 -1.09 7.30 -18.90
N GLU A 58 -2.30 7.44 -18.33
CA GLU A 58 -3.36 8.28 -18.91
C GLU A 58 -2.92 9.74 -19.02
N ASP A 59 -2.29 10.26 -17.96
CA ASP A 59 -1.80 11.65 -17.88
C ASP A 59 -0.56 11.90 -18.76
N ASN A 60 0.15 10.84 -19.16
CA ASN A 60 1.39 10.91 -19.95
C ASN A 60 1.30 10.00 -21.19
N PRO A 61 0.51 10.35 -22.22
CA PRO A 61 0.35 9.50 -23.40
C PRO A 61 1.66 9.34 -24.19
N PRO A 62 1.84 8.23 -24.93
CA PRO A 62 3.08 7.99 -25.66
C PRO A 62 3.24 8.96 -26.83
N PRO A 63 4.48 9.37 -27.17
CA PRO A 63 4.73 10.27 -28.30
C PRO A 63 4.15 9.71 -29.61
N GLY A 64 3.22 10.47 -30.21
CA GLY A 64 2.49 10.07 -31.42
C GLY A 64 1.60 8.84 -31.25
N GLY A 65 1.21 8.51 -30.02
CA GLY A 65 0.24 7.45 -29.70
C GLY A 65 -1.15 8.00 -29.36
N ALA A 66 -2.03 7.11 -28.93
CA ALA A 66 -3.40 7.47 -28.53
C ALA A 66 -3.39 8.33 -27.25
N SER A 67 -4.31 9.29 -27.18
CA SER A 67 -4.68 9.94 -25.92
C SER A 67 -5.66 9.06 -25.16
N PHE A 68 -5.66 9.16 -23.83
CA PHE A 68 -6.56 8.43 -22.96
C PHE A 68 -7.54 9.38 -22.27
N THR A 69 -8.77 8.91 -22.07
CA THR A 69 -9.72 9.58 -21.18
C THR A 69 -9.47 9.15 -19.73
N THR A 70 -9.84 10.01 -18.77
CA THR A 70 -9.70 9.68 -17.34
C THR A 70 -10.40 8.37 -17.01
N GLY A 71 -9.66 7.44 -16.42
CA GLY A 71 -10.15 6.14 -16.00
C GLY A 71 -10.14 5.06 -17.10
N GLN A 72 -9.77 5.39 -18.33
CA GLN A 72 -9.75 4.43 -19.44
C GLN A 72 -8.80 3.25 -19.20
N LEU A 73 -7.61 3.50 -18.66
CA LEU A 73 -6.63 2.48 -18.30
C LEU A 73 -6.87 1.97 -16.87
N GLN A 74 -7.34 2.83 -15.96
CA GLN A 74 -7.60 2.44 -14.56
C GLN A 74 -8.75 1.43 -14.42
N ASN A 75 -9.69 1.41 -15.37
CA ASN A 75 -10.87 0.53 -15.37
C ASN A 75 -10.73 -0.67 -16.34
N LEU A 76 -9.51 -1.02 -16.73
CA LEU A 76 -9.28 -2.24 -17.51
C LEU A 76 -9.77 -3.47 -16.73
N ASP A 77 -10.37 -4.42 -17.45
CA ASP A 77 -10.82 -5.69 -16.89
C ASP A 77 -10.30 -6.86 -17.75
N PRO A 78 -9.29 -7.63 -17.28
CA PRO A 78 -8.61 -7.46 -16.00
C PRO A 78 -7.58 -6.32 -16.01
N LEU A 79 -7.45 -5.60 -14.90
CA LEU A 79 -6.33 -4.66 -14.67
C LEU A 79 -5.13 -5.43 -14.12
N ASN A 80 -4.08 -5.57 -14.94
CA ASN A 80 -2.80 -6.14 -14.54
C ASN A 80 -1.66 -5.50 -15.37
N PRO A 81 -0.38 -5.73 -15.03
CA PRO A 81 0.73 -5.11 -15.74
C PRO A 81 0.72 -5.37 -17.26
N THR A 82 0.41 -6.60 -17.66
CA THR A 82 0.38 -6.99 -19.08
C THR A 82 -0.72 -6.27 -19.83
N THR A 83 -1.96 -6.34 -19.34
CA THR A 83 -3.10 -5.68 -20.00
C THR A 83 -2.95 -4.17 -20.04
N LEU A 84 -2.38 -3.58 -18.98
CA LEU A 84 -2.08 -2.15 -18.90
C LEU A 84 -1.10 -1.71 -19.99
N PHE A 85 0.05 -2.38 -20.12
CA PHE A 85 1.04 -2.00 -21.12
C PHE A 85 0.61 -2.30 -22.55
N THR A 86 -0.12 -3.40 -22.79
CA THR A 86 -0.72 -3.69 -24.10
C THR A 86 -1.73 -2.61 -24.49
N ALA A 87 -2.57 -2.14 -23.54
CA ALA A 87 -3.52 -1.06 -23.80
C ALA A 87 -2.81 0.29 -24.05
N TYR A 88 -1.72 0.56 -23.31
CA TYR A 88 -0.98 1.82 -23.40
C TYR A 88 -0.16 1.96 -24.68
N TYR A 89 0.61 0.94 -25.06
CA TYR A 89 1.46 0.99 -26.26
C TYR A 89 0.70 0.68 -27.57
N GLY A 90 -0.42 -0.06 -27.47
CA GLY A 90 -1.26 -0.44 -28.59
C GLY A 90 -0.66 -1.54 -29.46
N VAL A 91 -1.52 -2.37 -30.05
CA VAL A 91 -1.17 -3.56 -30.85
C VAL A 91 -0.48 -3.24 -32.20
N GLN A 92 -0.29 -1.96 -32.57
CA GLN A 92 0.01 -1.53 -33.94
C GLN A 92 1.46 -1.14 -34.24
N ARG A 93 2.40 -1.21 -33.29
CA ARG A 93 3.83 -1.02 -33.59
C ARG A 93 4.48 -2.41 -33.74
N LEU A 94 5.24 -2.62 -34.84
CA LEU A 94 5.84 -3.88 -35.32
C LEU A 94 5.91 -5.05 -34.29
N LYS A 95 5.10 -6.09 -34.55
CA LYS A 95 4.80 -7.29 -33.73
C LYS A 95 5.96 -8.04 -33.04
N ILE A 96 7.22 -7.77 -33.38
CA ILE A 96 8.38 -8.46 -32.78
C ILE A 96 9.07 -7.59 -31.73
N CYS A 97 9.50 -6.36 -32.05
CA CYS A 97 10.18 -5.52 -31.05
C CYS A 97 9.24 -5.02 -29.95
N VAL A 98 7.94 -4.86 -30.25
CA VAL A 98 6.96 -4.36 -29.28
C VAL A 98 6.50 -5.43 -28.32
N LEU A 99 6.38 -6.68 -28.77
CA LEU A 99 6.02 -7.81 -27.90
C LEU A 99 7.10 -8.03 -26.81
N PHE A 100 8.38 -7.94 -27.17
CA PHE A 100 9.46 -8.03 -26.18
C PHE A 100 9.44 -6.87 -25.19
N LEU A 101 9.21 -5.63 -25.64
CA LEU A 101 9.13 -4.47 -24.76
C LEU A 101 7.95 -4.56 -23.78
N GLU A 102 6.77 -4.96 -24.26
CA GLU A 102 5.57 -5.13 -23.42
C GLU A 102 5.76 -6.19 -22.35
N VAL A 103 6.29 -7.37 -22.73
CA VAL A 103 6.55 -8.46 -21.78
C VAL A 103 7.58 -8.05 -20.73
N THR A 104 8.63 -7.33 -21.12
CA THR A 104 9.64 -6.81 -20.18
C THR A 104 9.08 -5.72 -19.27
N SER A 105 8.33 -4.75 -19.80
CA SER A 105 7.71 -3.69 -19.01
C SER A 105 6.66 -4.23 -18.03
N GLY A 106 5.82 -5.17 -18.48
CA GLY A 106 4.85 -5.85 -17.63
C GLY A 106 5.53 -6.65 -16.52
N GLY A 107 6.57 -7.41 -16.83
CA GLY A 107 7.38 -8.12 -15.84
C GLY A 107 8.04 -7.19 -14.83
N ASN A 108 8.64 -6.08 -15.28
CA ASN A 108 9.28 -5.11 -14.39
C ASN A 108 8.28 -4.43 -13.46
N LEU A 109 7.09 -4.05 -13.96
CA LEU A 109 6.05 -3.48 -13.11
C LEU A 109 5.51 -4.51 -12.12
N GLN A 110 5.35 -5.77 -12.53
CA GLN A 110 4.95 -6.85 -11.63
C GLN A 110 5.97 -7.02 -10.50
N SER A 111 7.28 -7.06 -10.81
CA SER A 111 8.33 -7.14 -9.80
C SER A 111 8.31 -5.94 -8.86
N ALA A 112 8.14 -4.73 -9.39
CA ALA A 112 8.03 -3.52 -8.59
C ALA A 112 6.82 -3.55 -7.64
N ILE A 113 5.67 -4.04 -8.09
CA ILE A 113 4.47 -4.23 -7.25
C ILE A 113 4.77 -5.24 -6.14
N THR A 114 5.38 -6.38 -6.47
CA THR A 114 5.75 -7.41 -5.50
C THR A 114 6.69 -6.87 -4.42
N GLU A 115 7.71 -6.08 -4.79
CA GLU A 115 8.61 -5.46 -3.80
C GLU A 115 7.88 -4.52 -2.83
N ILE A 116 6.88 -3.78 -3.30
CA ILE A 116 6.05 -2.91 -2.47
C ILE A 116 5.17 -3.74 -1.53
N ILE A 117 4.53 -4.80 -2.03
CA ILE A 117 3.68 -5.71 -1.25
C ILE A 117 4.50 -6.42 -0.16
N ASP A 118 5.69 -6.91 -0.51
CA ASP A 118 6.60 -7.56 0.43
C ASP A 118 7.00 -6.60 1.54
N ALA A 119 7.35 -5.35 1.20
CA ALA A 119 7.71 -4.35 2.18
C ALA A 119 6.53 -3.88 3.04
N ASN A 120 5.31 -3.82 2.49
CA ASN A 120 4.10 -3.59 3.27
C ASN A 120 3.89 -4.73 4.28
N SER A 121 3.87 -5.97 3.80
CA SER A 121 3.60 -7.15 4.64
C SER A 121 4.66 -7.36 5.73
N ARG A 122 5.92 -6.95 5.49
CA ARG A 122 6.99 -7.05 6.47
C ARG A 122 6.83 -6.11 7.65
N VAL A 123 6.01 -5.06 7.56
CA VAL A 123 5.84 -4.13 8.69
C VAL A 123 5.30 -4.85 9.92
N ASP A 124 4.36 -5.79 9.73
CA ASP A 124 3.81 -6.63 10.80
C ASP A 124 4.88 -7.41 11.58
N SER A 125 5.96 -7.83 10.93
CA SER A 125 7.06 -8.55 11.59
C SER A 125 8.18 -7.63 12.06
N ASP A 126 8.55 -6.64 11.26
CA ASP A 126 9.71 -5.77 11.51
C ASP A 126 9.40 -4.72 12.59
N TYR A 127 8.12 -4.35 12.74
CA TYR A 127 7.66 -3.29 13.63
C TYR A 127 6.53 -3.72 14.59
N VAL A 128 6.42 -5.03 14.89
CA VAL A 128 5.34 -5.66 15.67
C VAL A 128 4.90 -4.93 16.95
N SER A 129 5.82 -4.26 17.64
CA SER A 129 5.57 -3.55 18.92
C SER A 129 5.66 -2.03 18.81
N SER A 130 5.70 -1.49 17.58
CA SER A 130 5.87 -0.06 17.31
C SER A 130 4.51 0.53 16.92
N ALA A 131 3.83 1.11 17.90
CA ALA A 131 2.47 1.64 17.74
C ALA A 131 2.35 2.69 16.63
N GLU A 132 3.43 3.44 16.33
CA GLU A 132 3.44 4.44 15.25
C GLU A 132 3.43 3.84 13.84
N TYR A 133 3.71 2.54 13.69
CA TYR A 133 3.60 1.82 12.41
C TYR A 133 2.23 1.16 12.22
N HIS A 134 1.54 0.89 13.33
CA HIS A 134 0.26 0.20 13.34
C HIS A 134 -0.94 1.09 13.72
N VAL A 135 -0.69 2.38 13.98
CA VAL A 135 -1.71 3.32 14.48
C VAL A 135 -2.41 2.78 15.73
N GLY A 136 -1.68 1.98 16.53
CA GLY A 136 -2.20 1.32 17.71
C GLY A 136 -2.20 2.23 18.93
N GLY A 137 -3.08 1.97 19.90
CA GLY A 137 -3.07 2.65 21.19
C GLY A 137 -3.27 4.17 21.10
N GLU A 138 -4.03 4.65 20.12
CA GLU A 138 -4.31 6.08 19.87
C GLU A 138 -3.08 6.91 19.46
N GLU A 139 -2.00 6.28 18.98
CA GLU A 139 -0.77 6.94 18.50
C GLU A 139 -0.91 7.55 17.09
N ILE A 140 -2.07 8.12 16.76
CA ILE A 140 -2.39 8.70 15.44
C ILE A 140 -1.43 9.84 15.10
N GLN A 141 -1.07 10.68 16.08
CA GLN A 141 -0.13 11.78 15.86
C GLN A 141 1.28 11.26 15.53
N ALA A 142 1.75 10.23 16.24
CA ALA A 142 3.05 9.64 15.99
C ALA A 142 3.09 8.94 14.62
N ALA A 143 2.03 8.21 14.26
CA ALA A 143 1.88 7.61 12.94
C ALA A 143 1.90 8.66 11.82
N ASN A 144 1.21 9.79 12.00
CA ASN A 144 1.24 10.88 11.03
C ASN A 144 2.66 11.44 10.84
N ILE A 145 3.39 11.70 11.93
CA ILE A 145 4.80 12.15 11.88
C ILE A 145 5.68 11.11 11.16
N ARG A 146 5.46 9.81 11.43
CA ARG A 146 6.15 8.71 10.76
C ARG A 146 5.90 8.73 9.26
N MET A 147 4.63 8.84 8.83
CA MET A 147 4.26 8.91 7.42
C MET A 147 4.89 10.11 6.72
N ILE A 148 4.90 11.28 7.34
CA ILE A 148 5.54 12.48 6.78
C ILE A 148 7.05 12.28 6.62
N THR A 149 7.71 11.74 7.65
CA THR A 149 9.15 11.44 7.63
C THR A 149 9.50 10.45 6.52
N GLN A 150 8.66 9.43 6.37
CA GLN A 150 8.78 8.41 5.34
C GLN A 150 8.61 9.01 3.94
N ARG A 151 7.57 9.84 3.74
CA ARG A 151 7.32 10.56 2.49
C ARG A 151 8.51 11.42 2.08
N ASN A 152 9.09 12.17 3.02
CA ASN A 152 10.28 12.99 2.76
C ASN A 152 11.49 12.13 2.38
N SER A 153 11.66 10.97 3.01
CA SER A 153 12.72 10.01 2.66
C SER A 153 12.54 9.45 1.25
N ILE A 154 11.31 9.07 0.88
CA ILE A 154 10.97 8.60 -0.47
C ILE A 154 11.32 9.66 -1.51
N LEU A 155 10.87 10.90 -1.30
CA LEU A 155 11.18 12.01 -2.20
C LEU A 155 12.68 12.29 -2.28
N GLY A 156 13.40 12.20 -1.15
CA GLY A 156 14.85 12.31 -1.09
C GLY A 156 15.54 11.28 -1.98
N VAL A 157 15.20 10.00 -1.84
CA VAL A 157 15.76 8.90 -2.64
C VAL A 157 15.43 9.06 -4.13
N LEU A 158 14.20 9.45 -4.47
CA LEU A 158 13.76 9.62 -5.85
C LEU A 158 14.36 10.84 -6.55
N SER A 159 14.76 11.87 -5.78
CA SER A 159 15.35 13.11 -6.32
C SER A 159 16.87 13.06 -6.53
N ALA A 160 17.54 11.98 -6.12
CA ALA A 160 18.97 11.81 -6.28
C ALA A 160 19.40 11.72 -7.75
N ALA A 161 20.67 12.02 -8.05
CA ALA A 161 21.22 11.92 -9.41
C ALA A 161 21.13 10.49 -9.99
N SER A 162 21.25 9.49 -9.11
CA SER A 162 21.04 8.08 -9.41
C SER A 162 20.04 7.52 -8.39
N PRO A 163 18.72 7.62 -8.64
CA PRO A 163 17.70 7.19 -7.71
C PRO A 163 17.79 5.70 -7.40
N ASN A 164 17.67 5.34 -6.11
CA ASN A 164 17.54 3.95 -5.69
C ASN A 164 16.06 3.56 -5.66
N PHE A 165 15.55 3.04 -6.79
CA PHE A 165 14.14 2.69 -6.92
C PHE A 165 13.71 1.52 -6.01
N GLU A 166 14.60 0.56 -5.74
CA GLU A 166 14.31 -0.56 -4.81
C GLU A 166 14.08 -0.03 -3.39
N SER A 167 14.97 0.86 -2.91
CA SER A 167 14.80 1.53 -1.62
C SER A 167 13.54 2.36 -1.57
N ALA A 168 13.21 3.10 -2.64
CA ALA A 168 11.97 3.86 -2.71
C ALA A 168 10.73 2.95 -2.63
N ARG A 169 10.72 1.81 -3.34
CA ARG A 169 9.61 0.85 -3.30
C ARG A 169 9.44 0.21 -1.93
N SER A 170 10.55 -0.16 -1.29
CA SER A 170 10.52 -0.64 0.10
C SER A 170 9.91 0.42 1.04
N MET A 171 10.36 1.68 0.90
CA MET A 171 9.84 2.78 1.71
C MET A 171 8.35 3.07 1.45
N ILE A 172 7.90 2.95 0.20
CA ILE A 172 6.49 3.08 -0.19
C ILE A 172 5.66 1.96 0.43
N GLY A 173 6.15 0.72 0.45
CA GLY A 173 5.45 -0.40 1.10
C GLY A 173 5.17 -0.11 2.57
N VAL A 174 6.17 0.38 3.32
CA VAL A 174 6.00 0.79 4.72
C VAL A 174 4.98 1.92 4.84
N TYR A 175 5.04 2.95 3.97
CA TYR A 175 4.08 4.04 3.99
C TYR A 175 2.63 3.56 3.77
N LEU A 176 2.44 2.64 2.82
CA LEU A 176 1.13 2.08 2.50
C LEU A 176 0.58 1.20 3.62
N HIS A 177 1.43 0.50 4.36
CA HIS A 177 1.00 -0.26 5.53
C HIS A 177 0.41 0.67 6.61
N ILE A 178 1.14 1.72 7.00
CA ILE A 178 0.65 2.69 8.01
C ILE A 178 -0.65 3.36 7.55
N LEU A 179 -0.76 3.66 6.25
CA LEU A 179 -1.98 4.21 5.65
C LEU A 179 -3.16 3.24 5.76
N GLN A 180 -2.94 1.95 5.51
CA GLN A 180 -3.98 0.92 5.63
C GLN A 180 -4.39 0.73 7.09
N ASP A 181 -3.40 0.68 8.00
CA ASP A 181 -3.62 0.57 9.44
C ASP A 181 -4.35 1.77 10.04
N PHE A 182 -4.16 2.98 9.50
CA PHE A 182 -4.96 4.13 9.90
C PHE A 182 -6.46 3.90 9.65
N TYR A 183 -6.84 3.41 8.47
CA TYR A 183 -8.24 3.17 8.15
C TYR A 183 -8.82 1.91 8.78
N SER A 184 -7.98 1.01 9.31
CA SER A 184 -8.42 -0.20 10.00
C SER A 184 -8.51 -0.07 11.52
N ASN A 185 -7.61 0.74 12.11
CA ASN A 185 -7.47 0.86 13.55
C ASN A 185 -8.03 2.17 14.12
N THR A 186 -8.57 3.05 13.27
CA THR A 186 -9.30 4.24 13.69
C THR A 186 -10.78 4.15 13.28
N ASN A 187 -11.61 4.99 13.91
CA ASN A 187 -13.04 5.10 13.56
C ASN A 187 -13.31 6.10 12.42
N TRP A 188 -12.30 6.43 11.60
CA TRP A 188 -12.43 7.45 10.56
C TRP A 188 -13.52 7.09 9.54
N VAL A 189 -13.57 5.83 9.10
CA VAL A 189 -14.55 5.37 8.10
C VAL A 189 -15.97 5.40 8.68
N GLU A 190 -16.14 5.12 9.96
CA GLU A 190 -17.43 5.18 10.64
C GLU A 190 -17.94 6.61 10.82
N LEU A 191 -17.03 7.57 11.03
CA LEU A 191 -17.36 8.98 11.24
C LEU A 191 -17.57 9.74 9.93
N GLU A 192 -16.65 9.58 8.98
CA GLU A 192 -16.57 10.39 7.76
C GLU A 192 -16.97 9.59 6.49
N GLY A 193 -17.29 8.30 6.63
CA GLY A 193 -17.66 7.44 5.52
C GLY A 193 -16.48 7.19 4.58
N GLY A 194 -16.74 7.30 3.27
CA GLY A 194 -15.74 7.07 2.22
C GLY A 194 -14.84 8.27 1.91
N VAL A 195 -14.84 9.31 2.75
CA VAL A 195 -14.03 10.51 2.52
C VAL A 195 -12.60 10.27 3.03
N PRO A 196 -11.57 10.44 2.18
CA PRO A 196 -10.18 10.33 2.63
C PRO A 196 -9.81 11.43 3.64
N TYR A 197 -9.00 11.10 4.65
CA TYR A 197 -8.44 12.12 5.53
C TYR A 197 -7.34 12.92 4.80
N GLU A 198 -7.65 14.16 4.40
CA GLU A 198 -6.77 14.98 3.57
C GLU A 198 -5.47 15.40 4.27
N ASP A 199 -5.48 15.54 5.60
CA ASP A 199 -4.29 15.98 6.35
C ASP A 199 -3.33 14.82 6.67
N LEU A 200 -3.75 13.55 6.48
CA LEU A 200 -2.93 12.39 6.80
C LEU A 200 -1.66 12.32 5.93
N GLY A 201 -0.52 12.21 6.59
CA GLY A 201 0.78 12.17 5.94
C GLY A 201 1.23 13.50 5.33
N THR A 202 0.61 14.62 5.74
CA THR A 202 0.94 15.98 5.27
C THR A 202 1.28 16.93 6.43
N PHE A 203 2.08 17.97 6.15
CA PHE A 203 2.22 19.11 7.07
C PHE A 203 1.13 20.12 6.70
N THR A 204 0.13 20.30 7.56
CA THR A 204 -0.72 21.49 7.56
C THR A 204 0.05 22.71 8.04
#